data_AF-A0A7S0HR79-F1
#
_entry.id   AF-A0A7S0HR79-F1
#
_cell.length_a   1.000
_cell.length_b   1.000
_cell.length_c   1.000
_cell.angle_alpha   90.00
_cell.angle_beta   90.00
_cell.angle_gamma   90.00
#
_symmetry.space_group_name_H-M   'P 1'
#
loop_
_entity.id
_entity.type
_entity.pdbx_description
1 polymer ?
#
loop_
_entity_poly.entity_id
_entity_poly.type
_entity_poly.pdbx_seq_one_letter_code
_entity_poly.pdbx_strand_id
1 'polypeptide(L)'
;DLALRGIPDILAYFRLILDARKTKELNLGFQGFRYFPIEAMYINGLKTLFVNDNQIKGIPESLGPLMTSLVHLDLSNNEIDQLPFTLAELTSLTILNLSGNTFKNLPPTLGRITSIKELKLANNVLEAPPADVIDRG
;
A
#
# COMPACT_ATOMS: atom_id res chain seq x y z
N ASP A 1 2.56 -11.30 13.95
CA ASP A 1 3.41 -11.88 12.89
C ASP A 1 4.88 -11.75 13.24
N LEU A 2 5.43 -10.53 13.29
CA LEU A 2 6.83 -10.25 13.64
C LEU A 2 7.25 -10.73 15.04
N ALA A 3 6.35 -10.60 16.04
CA ALA A 3 6.61 -11.03 17.42
C ALA A 3 6.89 -12.55 17.57
N LEU A 4 6.46 -13.35 16.60
CA LEU A 4 6.66 -14.81 16.60
C LEU A 4 7.99 -15.23 15.95
N ARG A 5 8.72 -14.29 15.34
CA ARG A 5 9.94 -14.55 14.56
C ARG A 5 11.22 -14.45 15.39
N GLY A 6 11.10 -13.91 16.60
CA GLY A 6 12.21 -13.79 17.53
C GLY A 6 12.88 -12.41 17.50
N ILE A 7 13.78 -12.20 18.45
CA ILE A 7 14.42 -10.90 18.71
C ILE A 7 15.19 -10.36 17.49
N PRO A 8 15.97 -11.15 16.73
CA PRO A 8 16.71 -10.62 15.59
C PRO A 8 15.84 -9.95 14.53
N ASP A 9 14.73 -10.59 14.14
CA ASP A 9 13.80 -10.05 13.15
C ASP A 9 13.08 -8.80 13.65
N ILE A 10 12.70 -8.78 14.93
CA ILE A 10 12.12 -7.60 15.57
C ILE A 10 13.10 -6.42 15.51
N LEU A 11 14.38 -6.66 15.84
CA LEU A 11 15.40 -5.61 15.77
C LEU A 11 15.69 -5.17 14.34
N ALA A 12 15.67 -6.08 13.36
CA ALA A 12 15.82 -5.74 11.95
C ALA A 12 14.69 -4.83 11.47
N TYR A 13 13.44 -5.17 11.79
CA TYR A 13 12.29 -4.32 11.50
C TYR A 13 12.40 -2.93 12.14
N PHE A 14 12.78 -2.85 13.41
CA PHE A 14 12.99 -1.55 14.06
C PHE A 14 14.06 -0.71 13.36
N ARG A 15 15.15 -1.30 12.86
CA ARG A 15 16.15 -0.57 12.08
C ARG A 15 15.56 -0.01 10.80
N LEU A 16 14.78 -0.79 10.05
CA LEU A 16 14.08 -0.30 8.85
C LEU A 16 13.20 0.92 9.16
N ILE A 17 12.42 0.86 10.25
CA ILE A 17 11.58 1.99 10.69
C ILE A 17 12.42 3.22 11.05
N LEU A 18 13.55 3.04 11.75
CA LEU A 18 14.43 4.15 12.13
C LEU A 18 15.12 4.79 10.93
N ASP A 19 15.53 4.01 9.94
CA ASP A 19 16.15 4.51 8.71
C ASP A 19 15.12 5.24 7.84
N ALA A 20 13.91 4.69 7.72
CA ALA A 20 12.80 5.30 6.99
C ALA A 20 12.41 6.69 7.53
N ARG A 21 12.60 6.95 8.83
CA ARG A 21 12.37 8.30 9.40
C ARG A 21 13.30 9.35 8.79
N LYS A 22 14.50 8.95 8.36
CA LYS A 22 15.50 9.82 7.73
C LYS A 22 15.33 9.86 6.21
N THR A 23 15.20 8.69 5.58
CA THR A 23 15.16 8.56 4.11
C THR A 23 13.80 8.89 3.52
N LYS A 24 12.74 8.80 4.31
CA LYS A 24 11.32 8.86 3.87
C LYS A 24 10.94 7.74 2.92
N GLU A 25 11.71 6.66 2.93
CA GLU A 25 11.46 5.44 2.19
C GLU A 25 11.51 4.25 3.13
N LEU A 26 10.48 3.42 3.08
CA LEU A 26 10.38 2.21 3.87
C LEU A 26 10.12 1.02 2.94
N ASN A 27 11.01 0.03 2.98
CA ASN A 27 10.82 -1.24 2.29
C ASN A 27 10.50 -2.35 3.29
N LEU A 28 9.28 -2.87 3.19
CA LEU A 28 8.71 -3.99 3.93
C LEU A 28 8.29 -5.13 2.99
N GLY A 29 8.95 -5.24 1.84
CA GLY A 29 8.74 -6.31 0.90
C GLY A 29 9.26 -7.65 1.43
N PHE A 30 8.63 -8.75 1.01
CA PHE A 30 9.02 -10.13 1.36
C PHE A 30 9.11 -10.38 2.87
N GLN A 31 8.27 -9.70 3.65
CA GLN A 31 8.24 -9.84 5.10
C GLN A 31 7.18 -10.84 5.56
N GLY A 32 6.47 -11.55 4.67
CA GLY A 32 5.41 -12.50 5.06
C GLY A 32 4.34 -11.93 6.01
N PHE A 33 4.04 -10.64 5.94
CA PHE A 33 3.02 -10.01 6.78
C PHE A 33 1.63 -10.48 6.40
N ARG A 34 0.84 -10.93 7.38
CA ARG A 34 -0.60 -11.21 7.18
C ARG A 34 -1.51 -10.00 7.38
N TYR A 35 -1.00 -8.95 8.02
CA TYR A 35 -1.71 -7.71 8.31
C TYR A 35 -0.85 -6.53 7.91
N PHE A 36 -1.47 -5.43 7.52
CA PHE A 36 -0.75 -4.20 7.20
C PHE A 36 0.09 -3.72 8.41
N PRO A 37 1.37 -3.34 8.20
CA PRO A 37 2.27 -2.88 9.27
C PRO A 37 1.89 -1.47 9.73
N ILE A 38 0.94 -1.37 10.66
CA ILE A 38 0.35 -0.10 11.12
C ILE A 38 1.38 0.88 11.71
N GLU A 39 2.51 0.38 12.23
CA GLU A 39 3.56 1.22 12.78
C GLU A 39 4.21 2.12 11.71
N ALA A 40 4.21 1.67 10.44
CA ALA A 40 4.71 2.46 9.31
C ALA A 40 3.90 3.74 9.08
N MET A 41 2.62 3.74 9.49
CA MET A 41 1.70 4.88 9.33
C MET A 41 2.07 6.06 10.23
N TYR A 42 2.91 5.84 11.24
CA TYR A 42 3.39 6.88 12.15
C TYR A 42 4.75 7.46 11.75
N ILE A 43 5.27 7.11 10.56
CA ILE A 43 6.49 7.71 10.01
C ILE A 43 6.12 9.02 9.29
N ASN A 44 6.22 10.12 10.03
CA ASN A 44 5.89 11.45 9.52
C ASN A 44 6.65 11.79 8.22
N GLY A 45 5.87 12.11 7.19
CA GLY A 45 6.39 12.55 5.90
C GLY A 45 6.95 11.43 5.01
N LEU A 46 6.61 10.16 5.27
CA LEU A 46 7.00 9.05 4.41
C LEU A 46 6.53 9.30 2.97
N LYS A 47 7.41 9.08 2.00
CA LYS A 47 7.19 9.33 0.57
C LYS A 47 7.02 8.04 -0.22
N THR A 48 7.79 7.01 0.15
CA THR A 48 7.78 5.74 -0.55
C THR A 48 7.57 4.62 0.44
N LEU A 49 6.58 3.76 0.18
CA LEU A 49 6.30 2.58 0.96
C LEU A 49 6.17 1.35 0.05
N PHE A 50 7.04 0.38 0.24
CA PHE A 50 6.95 -0.93 -0.38
C PHE A 50 6.45 -1.94 0.65
N VAL A 51 5.34 -2.62 0.36
CA VAL A 51 4.77 -3.72 1.17
C VAL A 51 4.45 -4.92 0.28
N ASN A 52 5.16 -5.04 -0.85
CA ASN A 52 4.96 -6.08 -1.83
C ASN A 52 5.38 -7.47 -1.33
N ASP A 53 4.87 -8.52 -1.95
CA ASP A 53 5.24 -9.91 -1.66
C ASP A 53 5.02 -10.29 -0.18
N ASN A 54 3.81 -10.00 0.30
CA ASN A 54 3.33 -10.36 1.63
C ASN A 54 2.00 -11.15 1.50
N GLN A 55 1.29 -11.38 2.61
CA GLN A 55 0.02 -12.12 2.67
C GLN A 55 -1.09 -11.22 3.23
N ILE A 56 -1.02 -9.91 2.94
CA ILE A 56 -1.94 -8.91 3.48
C ILE A 56 -3.27 -9.04 2.76
N LYS A 57 -4.36 -9.12 3.54
CA LYS A 57 -5.73 -9.19 3.01
C LYS A 57 -6.46 -7.86 3.00
N GLY A 58 -6.12 -6.97 3.92
CA GLY A 58 -6.85 -5.73 4.14
C GLY A 58 -5.91 -4.56 4.37
N ILE A 59 -6.34 -3.41 3.86
CA ILE A 59 -5.68 -2.12 4.08
C ILE A 59 -6.51 -1.32 5.10
N PRO A 60 -5.88 -0.76 6.15
CA PRO A 60 -6.62 -0.04 7.18
C PRO A 60 -7.20 1.27 6.67
N GLU A 61 -8.42 1.62 7.13
CA GLU A 61 -9.09 2.90 6.83
C GLU A 61 -8.26 4.13 7.26
N SER A 62 -7.36 3.97 8.23
CA SER A 62 -6.49 5.05 8.66
C SER A 62 -5.33 5.34 7.70
N LEU A 63 -5.10 4.51 6.67
CA LEU A 63 -3.95 4.68 5.76
C LEU A 63 -4.03 6.01 4.99
N GLY A 64 -5.21 6.32 4.44
CA GLY A 64 -5.48 7.57 3.74
C GLY A 64 -5.14 8.82 4.55
N PRO A 65 -5.84 9.09 5.67
CA PRO A 65 -5.65 10.30 6.45
C PRO A 65 -4.27 10.42 7.10
N LEU A 66 -3.61 9.30 7.43
CA LEU A 66 -2.32 9.33 8.14
C LEU A 66 -1.11 9.42 7.20
N MET A 67 -1.25 9.01 5.94
CA MET A 67 -0.13 8.89 5.01
C MET A 67 -0.26 9.79 3.78
N THR A 68 -0.89 10.96 3.94
CA THR A 68 -1.16 11.95 2.85
C THR A 68 0.09 12.43 2.11
N SER A 69 1.29 12.25 2.68
CA SER A 69 2.57 12.58 2.04
C SER A 69 3.10 11.53 1.07
N LEU A 70 2.52 10.32 1.03
CA LEU A 70 2.97 9.22 0.16
C LEU A 70 2.86 9.60 -1.31
N VAL A 71 3.91 9.27 -2.06
CA VAL A 71 4.06 9.51 -3.49
C VAL A 71 4.08 8.20 -4.25
N HIS A 72 4.64 7.14 -3.64
CA HIS A 72 4.71 5.80 -4.20
C HIS A 72 4.30 4.77 -3.15
N LEU A 73 3.30 3.98 -3.49
CA LEU A 73 2.81 2.87 -2.69
C LEU A 73 2.80 1.58 -3.52
N ASP A 74 3.59 0.60 -3.10
CA ASP A 74 3.59 -0.74 -3.69
C ASP A 74 2.95 -1.76 -2.74
N LEU A 75 1.81 -2.30 -3.15
CA LEU A 75 1.05 -3.34 -2.46
C LEU A 75 0.95 -4.62 -3.32
N SER A 76 1.81 -4.76 -4.34
CA SER A 76 1.74 -5.89 -5.25
C SER A 76 2.03 -7.23 -4.58
N ASN A 77 1.55 -8.31 -5.18
CA ASN A 77 1.76 -9.68 -4.71
C ASN A 77 1.33 -9.84 -3.23
N ASN A 78 0.05 -9.57 -2.98
CA ASN A 78 -0.61 -9.76 -1.69
C ASN A 78 -1.94 -10.49 -1.91
N GLU A 79 -2.79 -10.58 -0.88
CA GLU A 79 -4.11 -11.22 -0.94
C GLU A 79 -5.24 -10.18 -0.78
N ILE A 80 -5.02 -8.95 -1.25
CA ILE A 80 -5.97 -7.84 -1.07
C ILE A 80 -7.12 -7.99 -2.07
N ASP A 81 -8.36 -7.88 -1.59
CA ASP A 81 -9.56 -7.95 -2.42
C ASP A 81 -10.36 -6.64 -2.46
N GLN A 82 -10.11 -5.73 -1.50
CA GLN A 82 -10.76 -4.42 -1.40
C GLN A 82 -9.81 -3.34 -0.88
N LEU A 83 -10.07 -2.10 -1.27
CA LEU A 83 -9.38 -0.91 -0.77
C LEU A 83 -10.36 -0.06 0.05
N PRO A 84 -9.90 0.56 1.14
CA PRO A 84 -10.73 1.47 1.93
C PRO A 84 -11.08 2.72 1.11
N PHE A 85 -12.25 3.31 1.37
CA PHE A 85 -12.68 4.50 0.62
C PHE A 85 -11.77 5.72 0.91
N THR A 86 -11.17 5.74 2.10
CA THR A 86 -10.18 6.73 2.57
C THR A 86 -8.88 6.70 1.77
N LEU A 87 -8.60 5.67 0.95
CA LEU A 87 -7.43 5.69 0.06
C LEU A 87 -7.42 6.92 -0.86
N ALA A 88 -8.60 7.46 -1.17
CA ALA A 88 -8.79 8.71 -1.91
C ALA A 88 -8.10 9.94 -1.26
N GLU A 89 -7.79 9.87 0.03
CA GLU A 89 -7.15 10.96 0.79
C GLU A 89 -5.63 11.00 0.61
N LEU A 90 -5.03 10.03 -0.09
CA LEU A 90 -3.62 10.04 -0.48
C LEU A 90 -3.38 11.03 -1.63
N THR A 91 -3.59 12.31 -1.37
CA THR A 91 -3.58 13.37 -2.38
C THR A 91 -2.24 13.58 -3.07
N SER A 92 -1.13 13.12 -2.49
CA SER A 92 0.21 13.18 -3.09
C SER A 92 0.58 11.93 -3.92
N LEU A 93 -0.26 10.90 -3.95
CA LEU A 93 0.10 9.60 -4.52
C LEU A 93 0.16 9.65 -6.05
N THR A 94 1.33 9.32 -6.60
CA THR A 94 1.57 9.34 -8.04
C THR A 94 1.69 7.95 -8.63
N ILE A 95 2.19 6.98 -7.86
CA ILE A 95 2.39 5.60 -8.29
C ILE A 95 1.70 4.68 -7.28
N LEU A 96 0.76 3.88 -7.76
CA LEU A 96 0.07 2.85 -7.00
C LEU A 96 0.17 1.51 -7.72
N ASN A 97 0.84 0.55 -7.09
CA ASN A 97 0.93 -0.81 -7.60
C ASN A 97 0.07 -1.77 -6.77
N LEU A 98 -0.95 -2.34 -7.41
CA LEU A 98 -1.89 -3.31 -6.84
C LEU A 98 -1.82 -4.65 -7.60
N SER A 99 -0.79 -4.86 -8.42
CA SER A 99 -0.68 -6.06 -9.26
C SER A 99 -0.55 -7.32 -8.42
N GLY A 100 -1.04 -8.47 -8.90
CA GLY A 100 -0.89 -9.74 -8.18
C GLY A 100 -1.67 -9.78 -6.87
N ASN A 101 -2.89 -9.24 -6.87
CA ASN A 101 -3.83 -9.30 -5.75
C ASN A 101 -5.10 -10.06 -6.21
N THR A 102 -6.16 -10.00 -5.41
CA THR A 102 -7.43 -10.69 -5.69
C THR A 102 -8.59 -9.72 -5.94
N PHE A 103 -8.30 -8.51 -6.44
CA PHE A 103 -9.33 -7.52 -6.74
C PHE A 103 -10.29 -8.02 -7.81
N LYS A 104 -11.59 -8.01 -7.48
CA LYS A 104 -12.69 -8.19 -8.44
C LYS A 104 -13.22 -6.86 -8.98
N ASN A 105 -13.20 -5.85 -8.12
CA ASN A 105 -13.62 -4.48 -8.39
C ASN A 105 -12.69 -3.52 -7.65
N LEU A 106 -12.57 -2.29 -8.14
CA LEU A 106 -11.91 -1.20 -7.43
C LEU A 106 -12.96 -0.25 -6.83
N PRO A 107 -12.68 0.39 -5.68
CA PRO A 107 -13.63 1.35 -5.12
C PRO A 107 -13.80 2.53 -6.08
N PRO A 108 -15.03 3.05 -6.29
CA PRO A 108 -15.26 4.24 -7.12
C PRO A 108 -14.46 5.46 -6.66
N THR A 109 -14.10 5.51 -5.37
CA THR A 109 -13.29 6.60 -4.82
C THR A 109 -11.84 6.60 -5.31
N LEU A 110 -11.34 5.51 -5.91
CA LEU A 110 -9.99 5.48 -6.49
C LEU A 110 -9.82 6.54 -7.58
N GLY A 111 -10.87 6.81 -8.37
CA GLY A 111 -10.87 7.87 -9.39
C GLY A 111 -10.75 9.29 -8.81
N ARG A 112 -10.90 9.48 -7.49
CA ARG A 112 -10.70 10.77 -6.82
C ARG A 112 -9.24 11.10 -6.56
N ILE A 113 -8.33 10.12 -6.65
CA ILE A 113 -6.88 10.36 -6.50
C ILE A 113 -6.34 10.93 -7.82
N THR A 114 -6.58 12.22 -8.04
CA THR A 114 -6.25 12.91 -9.29
C THR A 114 -4.75 13.06 -9.56
N SER A 115 -3.91 12.79 -8.56
CA SER A 115 -2.45 12.83 -8.65
C SER A 115 -1.81 11.56 -9.21
N ILE A 116 -2.55 10.45 -9.31
CA ILE A 116 -2.03 9.18 -9.84
C ILE A 116 -1.63 9.37 -11.31
N LYS A 117 -0.39 8.99 -11.62
CA LYS A 117 0.19 8.95 -12.97
C LYS A 117 0.39 7.51 -13.45
N GLU A 118 0.55 6.57 -12.52
CA GLU A 118 0.78 5.17 -12.80
C GLU A 118 -0.03 4.31 -11.84
N LEU A 119 -0.98 3.55 -12.39
CA LEU A 119 -1.80 2.58 -11.66
C LEU A 119 -1.56 1.19 -12.26
N LYS A 120 -1.01 0.27 -11.48
CA LYS A 120 -0.77 -1.11 -11.93
C LYS A 120 -1.77 -2.06 -11.31
N LEU A 121 -2.46 -2.81 -12.15
CA LEU A 121 -3.55 -3.73 -11.78
C LEU A 121 -3.37 -5.13 -12.37
N ALA A 122 -2.23 -5.40 -13.02
CA ALA A 122 -1.98 -6.67 -13.68
C ALA A 122 -2.14 -7.85 -12.71
N ASN A 123 -2.53 -9.02 -13.22
CA ASN A 123 -2.68 -10.24 -12.41
C ASN A 123 -3.68 -10.07 -11.24
N ASN A 124 -4.82 -9.43 -11.50
CA ASN A 124 -6.01 -9.46 -10.64
C ASN A 124 -7.15 -10.21 -11.37
N VAL A 125 -8.27 -10.40 -10.69
CA VAL A 125 -9.47 -11.09 -11.22
C VAL A 125 -10.61 -10.10 -11.51
N LEU A 126 -10.26 -8.95 -12.11
CA LEU A 126 -11.21 -7.86 -12.37
C LEU A 126 -12.32 -8.32 -13.34
N GLU A 127 -13.57 -8.30 -12.87
CA GLU A 127 -14.73 -8.75 -13.65
C GLU A 127 -15.16 -7.72 -14.70
N ALA A 128 -14.82 -6.44 -14.46
CA ALA A 128 -14.91 -5.36 -15.43
C ALA A 128 -13.81 -4.31 -15.11
N PRO A 129 -13.25 -3.63 -16.11
CA PRO A 129 -12.45 -2.45 -15.83
C PRO A 129 -13.33 -1.43 -15.08
N PRO A 130 -12.84 -0.75 -14.04
CA PRO A 130 -13.65 0.22 -13.30
C PRO A 130 -14.12 1.28 -14.30
N ALA A 131 -15.43 1.50 -14.39
CA ALA A 131 -16.02 2.40 -15.37
C ALA A 131 -15.36 3.80 -15.37
N ASP A 132 -14.85 4.24 -14.21
CA ASP A 132 -14.19 5.53 -14.02
C ASP A 132 -12.69 5.56 -14.40
N VAL A 133 -12.06 4.41 -14.66
CA VAL A 133 -10.64 4.31 -15.06
C VAL A 133 -10.48 4.21 -16.59
N ILE A 134 -11.55 3.83 -17.30
CA ILE A 134 -11.55 3.67 -18.78
C ILE A 134 -11.51 5.03 -19.50
N ASP A 135 -11.88 6.13 -18.84
CA ASP A 135 -11.98 7.46 -19.46
C ASP A 135 -10.68 8.28 -19.44
N ARG A 136 -9.54 7.71 -19.00
CA ARG A 136 -8.28 8.48 -18.89
C ARG A 136 -7.02 7.85 -19.50
N GLY A 137 -7.20 6.99 -20.52
CA GLY A 137 -6.14 6.61 -21.47
C GLY A 137 -5.16 5.55 -20.99
#